data_AF-A0A838UJI5-F1
#
_entry.id   AF-A0A838UJI5-F1
#
_cell.length_a   1.000
_cell.length_b   1.000
_cell.length_c   1.000
_cell.angle_alpha   90.00
_cell.angle_beta   90.00
_cell.angle_gamma   90.00
#
_symmetry.space_group_name_H-M   'P 1'
#
loop_
_entity.id
_entity.type
_entity.pdbx_description
1 polymer ?
#
loop_
_entity_poly.entity_id
_entity_poly.type
_entity_poly.pdbx_seq_one_letter_code
_entity_poly.pdbx_strand_id
1 'polypeptide(L)'
;MGQGAAGGRGNPRRGRMWAMLTFDRLITGPVIHLVYWAGLGVIVIAAFSVVGAAIGVALREGSWAAVLLAIPVLVGGLLVVGAMGLIWRAFCEFYVAIFRIGDDLAALRRSAEAPAEPAAPAPYQTFGTNR
;
A
#
# COMPACT_ATOMS: atom_id res chain seq x y z
N MET A 1 45.44 30.15 11.97
CA MET A 1 44.18 30.86 12.28
C MET A 1 43.50 31.13 10.95
N GLY A 2 42.35 30.60 10.54
CA GLY A 2 41.25 29.93 11.21
C GLY A 2 39.97 30.46 10.57
N GLN A 3 39.31 29.67 9.72
CA GLN A 3 37.90 29.77 9.31
C GLN A 3 37.65 28.71 8.23
N GLY A 4 36.89 27.64 8.44
CA GLY A 4 35.73 27.49 9.32
C GLY A 4 34.49 27.59 8.46
N ALA A 5 34.06 26.43 7.95
CA ALA A 5 32.83 26.25 7.22
C ALA A 5 31.60 26.70 8.02
N ALA A 6 30.66 27.39 7.36
CA ALA A 6 29.27 27.49 7.78
C ALA A 6 28.46 27.86 6.51
N GLY A 7 27.86 26.91 5.80
CA GLY A 7 26.85 25.99 6.35
C GLY A 7 25.49 26.71 6.34
N GLY A 8 24.96 26.94 5.14
CA GLY A 8 23.60 27.45 4.95
C GLY A 8 22.61 26.55 5.68
N ARG A 9 21.98 27.08 6.73
CA ARG A 9 20.99 26.40 7.56
C ARG A 9 19.70 26.19 6.76
N GLY A 10 19.70 25.18 5.89
CA GLY A 10 18.49 24.60 5.33
C GLY A 10 17.65 23.97 6.44
N ASN A 11 16.39 24.41 6.54
CA ASN A 11 15.42 23.97 7.54
C ASN A 11 15.27 22.42 7.59
N PRO A 12 15.73 21.72 8.64
CA PRO A 12 15.75 20.25 8.72
C PRO A 12 14.36 19.61 8.87
N ARG A 13 13.29 20.43 8.93
CA ARG A 13 11.90 19.97 9.04
C ARG A 13 11.30 19.64 7.67
N ARG A 14 11.66 20.39 6.61
CA ARG A 14 11.20 20.08 5.25
C ARG A 14 11.86 18.81 4.72
N GLY A 15 13.16 18.61 4.96
CA GLY A 15 13.87 17.42 4.48
C GLY A 15 13.36 16.09 5.07
N ARG A 16 12.93 16.05 6.34
CA ARG A 16 12.40 14.81 6.96
C ARG A 16 11.00 14.44 6.51
N MET A 17 10.11 15.42 6.32
CA MET A 17 8.79 15.15 5.75
C MET A 17 8.90 14.75 4.27
N TRP A 18 9.84 15.36 3.53
CA TRP A 18 10.18 14.95 2.17
C TRP A 18 10.81 13.56 2.10
N ALA A 19 11.63 13.15 3.08
CA ALA A 19 12.19 11.80 3.16
C ALA A 19 11.16 10.73 3.53
N MET A 20 10.06 11.10 4.20
CA MET A 20 8.90 10.22 4.42
C MET A 20 7.97 10.15 3.19
N LEU A 21 8.03 11.17 2.32
CA LEU A 21 7.31 11.24 1.03
C LEU A 21 8.16 10.78 -0.16
N THR A 22 9.47 10.54 0.02
CA THR A 22 10.38 10.02 -1.00
C THR A 22 10.19 8.51 -1.07
N PHE A 23 9.05 8.16 -1.67
CA PHE A 23 8.76 7.10 -2.65
C PHE A 23 9.50 5.76 -2.60
N ASP A 24 10.76 5.65 -2.21
CA ASP A 24 11.56 4.45 -2.46
C ASP A 24 11.67 3.52 -1.23
N ARG A 25 11.53 4.08 -0.02
CA ARG A 25 11.72 3.32 1.24
C ARG A 25 10.42 2.76 1.84
N LEU A 26 9.25 3.20 1.34
CA LEU A 26 7.93 2.80 1.84
C LEU A 26 7.20 1.81 0.91
N ILE A 27 7.63 1.64 -0.34
CA ILE A 27 6.70 1.33 -1.42
C ILE A 27 6.20 -0.12 -1.52
N THR A 28 6.89 -1.15 -1.01
CA THR A 28 6.42 -2.52 -1.27
C THR A 28 5.89 -3.31 -0.06
N GLY A 29 6.19 -2.91 1.18
CA GLY A 29 5.76 -3.64 2.39
C GLY A 29 4.72 -2.92 3.26
N PRO A 30 5.02 -1.74 3.84
CA PRO A 30 4.10 -1.05 4.77
C PRO A 30 2.94 -0.29 4.12
N VAL A 31 3.09 0.16 2.87
CA VAL A 31 2.06 0.95 2.16
C VAL A 31 0.75 0.18 1.99
N ILE A 32 0.82 -1.13 1.76
CA ILE A 32 -0.36 -2.00 1.63
C ILE A 32 -1.25 -1.97 2.88
N HIS A 33 -0.64 -1.97 4.07
CA HIS A 33 -1.37 -1.92 5.34
C HIS A 33 -1.98 -0.55 5.56
N LEU A 34 -1.25 0.53 5.22
CA LEU A 34 -1.75 1.90 5.35
C LEU A 34 -3.00 2.12 4.48
N VAL A 35 -2.94 1.71 3.21
CA VAL A 35 -4.08 1.79 2.28
C VAL A 35 -5.22 0.90 2.77
N TYR A 36 -4.94 -0.34 3.16
CA TYR A 36 -5.96 -1.26 3.69
C TYR A 36 -6.72 -0.68 4.89
N TRP A 37 -6.02 -0.14 5.89
CA TRP A 37 -6.63 0.45 7.08
C TRP A 37 -7.36 1.76 6.78
N ALA A 38 -6.80 2.62 5.92
CA ALA A 38 -7.46 3.85 5.51
C ALA A 38 -8.81 3.57 4.83
N GLY A 39 -8.84 2.58 3.93
CA GLY A 39 -10.06 2.15 3.27
C GLY A 39 -11.09 1.51 4.18
N LEU A 40 -10.65 0.64 5.08
CA LEU A 40 -11.51 0.06 6.11
C LEU A 40 -12.16 1.16 6.94
N GLY A 41 -11.40 2.21 7.30
CA GLY A 41 -11.92 3.39 7.99
C GLY A 41 -13.01 4.12 7.20
N VAL A 42 -12.81 4.35 5.91
CA VAL A 42 -13.81 5.02 5.04
C VAL A 42 -15.09 4.18 4.92
N ILE A 43 -14.97 2.86 4.74
CA ILE A 43 -16.12 1.96 4.64
C ILE A 43 -16.91 1.93 5.94
N VAL A 44 -16.23 1.93 7.09
CA VAL A 44 -16.88 2.01 8.40
C VAL A 44 -17.66 3.32 8.54
N ILE A 45 -17.06 4.46 8.21
CA ILE A 45 -17.74 5.76 8.24
C ILE A 45 -18.97 5.76 7.31
N ALA A 46 -18.85 5.19 6.12
CA ALA A 46 -19.97 5.05 5.19
C ALA A 46 -21.08 4.13 5.70
N ALA A 47 -20.73 3.03 6.39
CA ALA A 47 -21.71 2.17 7.04
C ALA A 47 -22.48 2.93 8.13
N PHE A 48 -21.77 3.67 8.98
CA PHE A 48 -22.38 4.49 10.03
C PHE A 48 -23.25 5.62 9.45
N SER A 49 -22.86 6.22 8.33
CA SER A 49 -23.67 7.26 7.68
C SER A 49 -24.98 6.71 7.12
N VAL A 50 -24.97 5.49 6.56
CA VAL A 50 -26.19 4.80 6.11
C VAL A 50 -27.14 4.51 7.27
N VAL A 51 -26.61 3.99 8.39
CA VAL A 51 -27.41 3.72 9.59
C VAL A 51 -27.99 5.03 10.14
N GLY A 52 -27.18 6.08 10.21
CA GLY A 52 -27.62 7.41 10.63
C GLY A 52 -28.71 7.99 9.72
N ALA A 53 -28.58 7.81 8.40
CA ALA A 53 -29.58 8.24 7.42
C ALA A 53 -30.90 7.48 7.59
N ALA A 54 -30.85 6.16 7.80
CA ALA A 54 -32.05 5.35 8.04
C ALA A 54 -32.77 5.75 9.35
N ILE A 55 -32.01 5.98 10.43
CA ILE A 55 -32.56 6.47 11.70
C ILE A 55 -33.14 7.88 11.54
N GLY A 56 -32.45 8.77 10.82
CA GLY A 56 -32.92 10.12 10.53
C GLY A 56 -34.24 10.14 9.77
N VAL A 57 -34.40 9.23 8.79
CA VAL A 57 -35.67 9.04 8.06
C VAL A 57 -36.78 8.57 9.00
N ALA A 58 -36.50 7.60 9.88
CA ALA A 58 -37.48 7.07 10.82
C ALA A 58 -37.96 8.14 11.84
N LEU A 59 -37.07 9.01 12.32
CA LEU A 59 -37.38 10.07 13.28
C LEU A 59 -38.12 11.26 12.67
N ARG A 60 -38.00 11.48 11.35
CA ARG A 60 -38.52 12.69 10.67
C ARG A 60 -40.04 12.83 10.74
N GLU A 61 -40.79 11.73 10.75
CA GLU A 61 -42.26 11.80 10.68
C GLU A 61 -43.02 10.98 11.72
N GLY A 62 -42.37 10.13 12.53
CA GLY A 62 -43.03 9.33 13.59
C GLY A 62 -44.18 8.43 13.09
N SER A 63 -44.36 8.34 11.77
CA SER A 63 -45.47 7.70 11.09
C SER A 63 -45.04 6.32 10.58
N TRP A 64 -46.00 5.40 10.49
CA TRP A 64 -45.77 4.06 9.92
C TRP A 64 -45.24 4.10 8.47
N ALA A 65 -45.56 5.16 7.72
CA ALA A 65 -45.05 5.39 6.37
C ALA A 65 -43.54 5.68 6.35
N ALA A 66 -43.02 6.38 7.36
CA ALA A 66 -41.58 6.64 7.49
C ALA A 66 -40.78 5.35 7.77
N VAL A 67 -41.36 4.43 8.53
CA VAL A 67 -40.76 3.10 8.77
C VAL A 67 -40.70 2.28 7.48
N LEU A 68 -41.78 2.31 6.68
CA LEU A 68 -41.79 1.64 5.37
C LEU A 68 -40.76 2.21 4.39
N LEU A 69 -40.49 3.52 4.44
CA LEU A 69 -39.42 4.16 3.64
C LEU A 69 -38.02 3.93 4.20
N ALA A 70 -37.87 3.74 5.51
CA ALA A 70 -36.57 3.46 6.12
C ALA A 70 -36.00 2.11 5.66
N ILE A 71 -36.85 1.10 5.44
CA ILE A 71 -36.44 -0.24 4.98
C ILE A 71 -35.63 -0.19 3.67
N PRO A 72 -36.13 0.36 2.55
CA PRO A 72 -35.37 0.41 1.30
C PRO A 72 -34.14 1.33 1.39
N VAL A 73 -34.17 2.38 2.22
CA VAL A 73 -32.98 3.24 2.46
C VAL A 73 -31.89 2.44 3.16
N LEU A 74 -32.25 1.63 4.16
CA LEU A 74 -31.32 0.81 4.91
C LEU A 74 -30.75 -0.30 4.00
N VAL A 75 -31.60 -1.01 3.26
CA VAL A 75 -31.18 -2.06 2.31
C VAL A 75 -30.31 -1.47 1.21
N GLY A 76 -30.75 -0.39 0.56
CA GLY A 76 -30.00 0.28 -0.50
C GLY A 76 -28.65 0.81 -0.01
N GLY A 77 -28.62 1.43 1.17
CA GLY A 77 -27.39 1.91 1.77
C GLY A 77 -26.43 0.77 2.13
N LEU A 78 -26.93 -0.34 2.70
CA LEU A 78 -26.10 -1.51 3.02
C LEU A 78 -25.52 -2.15 1.75
N LEU A 79 -26.30 -2.23 0.67
CA LEU A 79 -25.85 -2.72 -0.63
C LEU A 79 -24.76 -1.83 -1.22
N VAL A 80 -24.92 -0.50 -1.16
CA VAL A 80 -23.90 0.44 -1.64
C VAL A 80 -22.60 0.32 -0.83
N VAL A 81 -22.70 0.27 0.50
CA VAL A 81 -21.53 0.10 1.38
C VAL A 81 -20.87 -1.25 1.14
N GLY A 82 -21.65 -2.32 0.97
CA GLY A 82 -21.15 -3.64 0.62
C GLY A 82 -20.43 -3.66 -0.73
N ALA A 83 -21.05 -3.12 -1.77
CA ALA A 83 -20.45 -3.02 -3.10
C ALA A 83 -19.17 -2.16 -3.09
N MET A 84 -19.20 -1.01 -2.43
CA MET A 84 -18.01 -0.17 -2.19
C MET A 84 -16.91 -0.96 -1.49
N GLY A 85 -17.25 -1.76 -0.47
CA GLY A 85 -16.31 -2.62 0.24
C GLY A 85 -15.72 -3.73 -0.62
N LEU A 86 -16.53 -4.40 -1.45
CA LEU A 86 -16.03 -5.40 -2.41
C LEU A 86 -15.10 -4.76 -3.45
N ILE A 87 -15.50 -3.63 -4.02
CA ILE A 87 -14.69 -2.86 -4.97
C ILE A 87 -13.37 -2.47 -4.31
N TRP A 88 -13.43 -1.92 -3.09
CA TRP A 88 -12.24 -1.58 -2.32
C TRP A 88 -11.32 -2.78 -2.10
N ARG A 89 -11.88 -3.95 -1.79
CA ARG A 89 -11.12 -5.18 -1.59
C ARG A 89 -10.48 -5.68 -2.88
N ALA A 90 -11.19 -5.62 -4.01
CA ALA A 90 -10.65 -5.95 -5.33
C ALA A 90 -9.53 -5.00 -5.76
N PHE A 91 -9.69 -3.69 -5.52
CA PHE A 91 -8.63 -2.70 -5.73
C PHE A 91 -7.43 -2.98 -4.82
N CYS A 92 -7.66 -3.31 -3.54
CA CYS A 92 -6.57 -3.70 -2.63
C CYS A 92 -5.76 -4.86 -3.20
N GLU A 93 -6.42 -5.95 -3.60
CA GLU A 93 -5.78 -7.15 -4.16
C GLU A 93 -5.04 -6.86 -5.48
N PHE A 94 -5.65 -6.08 -6.37
CA PHE A 94 -5.05 -5.67 -7.64
C PHE A 94 -3.77 -4.86 -7.44
N TYR A 95 -3.74 -3.90 -6.50
CA TYR A 95 -2.53 -3.13 -6.19
C TYR A 95 -1.42 -4.02 -5.62
N VAL A 96 -1.72 -4.98 -4.73
CA VAL A 96 -0.72 -5.94 -4.22
C VAL A 96 -0.09 -6.74 -5.35
N ALA A 97 -0.92 -7.23 -6.28
CA ALA A 97 -0.46 -8.06 -7.38
C ALA A 97 0.55 -7.31 -8.25
N ILE A 98 0.28 -6.03 -8.56
CA ILE A 98 1.22 -5.18 -9.30
C ILE A 98 2.54 -5.00 -8.56
N PHE A 99 2.49 -4.69 -7.26
CA PHE A 99 3.71 -4.50 -6.46
C PHE A 99 4.54 -5.78 -6.33
N ARG A 100 3.90 -6.95 -6.19
CA ARG A 100 4.59 -8.25 -6.20
C ARG A 100 5.30 -8.53 -7.52
N ILE A 101 4.69 -8.18 -8.66
CA ILE A 101 5.34 -8.33 -9.98
C ILE A 101 6.58 -7.42 -10.08
N GLY A 102 6.49 -6.18 -9.57
CA GLY A 102 7.62 -5.26 -9.50
C GLY A 102 8.78 -5.81 -8.66
N ASP A 103 8.49 -6.37 -7.50
CA ASP A 103 9.49 -7.02 -6.63
C ASP A 103 10.09 -8.27 -7.27
N ASP A 104 9.29 -9.10 -7.94
CA ASP A 104 9.73 -10.34 -8.60
C ASP A 104 10.68 -10.04 -9.77
N LEU A 105 10.36 -9.03 -10.59
CA LEU A 105 11.26 -8.54 -11.65
C LEU A 105 12.56 -7.94 -11.09
N ALA A 106 12.50 -7.23 -9.96
CA ALA A 106 13.68 -6.71 -9.29
C ALA A 106 14.55 -7.80 -8.65
N ALA A 107 13.94 -8.92 -8.20
CA ALA A 107 14.65 -10.09 -7.75
C ALA A 107 15.34 -10.83 -8.92
N LEU A 108 14.64 -10.98 -10.05
CA LEU A 108 15.19 -11.56 -11.28
C LEU A 108 16.39 -10.77 -11.84
N ARG A 109 16.31 -9.43 -11.82
CA ARG A 109 17.45 -8.57 -12.18
C ARG A 109 18.65 -8.79 -11.27
N ARG A 110 18.43 -8.88 -9.96
CA ARG A 110 19.49 -9.15 -8.99
C ARG A 110 20.13 -10.53 -9.18
N SER A 111 19.35 -11.55 -9.56
CA SER A 111 19.91 -12.87 -9.89
C SER A 111 20.65 -12.90 -11.24
N ALA A 112 20.25 -12.06 -12.20
CA ALA A 112 20.93 -11.94 -13.49
C ALA A 112 22.22 -11.11 -13.41
N GLU A 113 22.26 -10.09 -12.54
CA GLU A 113 23.44 -9.26 -12.26
C GLU A 113 24.37 -9.84 -11.20
N ALA A 114 23.93 -10.84 -10.43
CA ALA A 114 24.83 -11.63 -9.61
C ALA A 114 25.89 -12.20 -10.56
N PRO A 115 27.16 -11.74 -10.47
CA PRO A 115 28.17 -12.14 -11.41
C PRO A 115 28.25 -13.66 -11.37
N ALA A 116 28.11 -14.30 -12.55
CA ALA A 116 28.48 -15.69 -12.70
C ALA A 116 29.85 -15.82 -12.04
N GLU A 117 29.87 -16.49 -10.89
CA GLU A 117 31.09 -16.69 -10.10
C GLU A 117 32.13 -17.16 -11.10
N PRO A 118 33.22 -16.39 -11.34
CA PRO A 118 34.19 -16.77 -12.34
C PRO A 118 34.66 -18.15 -11.95
N ALA A 119 34.29 -19.15 -12.76
CA ALA A 119 34.55 -20.56 -12.51
C ALA A 119 35.97 -20.66 -11.98
N ALA A 120 36.10 -21.03 -10.71
CA ALA A 120 37.36 -21.01 -10.01
C ALA A 120 38.41 -21.70 -10.90
N PRO A 121 39.47 -21.00 -11.33
CA PRO A 121 40.42 -21.65 -12.21
C PRO A 121 41.18 -22.72 -11.43
N ALA A 122 41.17 -23.91 -12.02
CA ALA A 122 42.24 -24.91 -12.03
C ALA A 122 42.08 -26.08 -11.04
N PRO A 123 42.58 -27.27 -11.43
CA PRO A 123 44.02 -27.43 -11.61
C PRO A 123 44.41 -27.65 -13.07
N TYR A 124 45.47 -26.96 -13.50
CA TYR A 124 46.26 -27.42 -14.63
C TYR A 124 46.86 -28.76 -14.22
N GLN A 125 46.35 -29.85 -14.81
CA GLN A 125 47.05 -31.13 -14.78
C GLN A 125 48.37 -30.91 -15.52
N THR A 126 49.44 -30.68 -14.77
CA THR A 126 50.79 -30.65 -15.32
C THR A 126 51.05 -32.05 -15.84
N PHE A 127 50.91 -32.23 -17.16
CA PHE A 127 51.42 -33.38 -17.88
C PHE A 127 52.95 -33.30 -17.85
N GLY A 128 53.51 -33.66 -16.70
CA GLY A 128 54.94 -33.76 -16.44
C GLY A 128 55.42 -35.15 -16.84
N THR A 129 55.68 -35.29 -18.13
CA THR A 129 56.49 -36.37 -18.68
C THR A 129 57.91 -36.27 -18.10
N ASN A 130 58.30 -37.17 -17.18
CA ASN A 130 59.68 -37.66 -16.97
C ASN A 130 59.80 -38.50 -15.69
N ARG A 131 59.78 -39.82 -15.83
CA ARG A 131 60.91 -40.71 -15.51
C ARG A 131 60.62 -42.13 -15.97
#